data_AF-A1BFA5-F1
#
_entry.id   AF-A1BFA5-F1
#
_cell.length_a   1.000
_cell.length_b   1.000
_cell.length_c   1.000
_cell.angle_alpha   90.00
_cell.angle_beta   90.00
_cell.angle_gamma   90.00
#
_symmetry.space_group_name_H-M   'P 1'
#
loop_
_entity.id
_entity.type
_entity.pdbx_description
1 polymer ?
#
loop_
_entity_poly.entity_id
_entity_poly.type
_entity_poly.pdbx_seq_one_letter_code
_entity_poly.pdbx_strand_id
1 'polypeptide(L)'
;MLRLDELRAGVKGEFFLKEELHDHNVRKVDALADVIIKPAGKKELGKLLNLLQAAGYPHVVINSKGRVQFPDQRFHGAVIVTDLKL
;
A
#
# COMPACT_ATOMS: atom_id res chain seq x y z
N MET A 1 13.93 0.36 11.74
CA MET A 1 13.96 0.54 10.27
C MET A 1 13.21 -0.65 9.70
N LEU A 2 11.94 -0.48 9.31
CA LEU A 2 11.10 -1.60 8.89
C LEU A 2 11.65 -2.14 7.57
N ARG A 3 12.12 -3.39 7.53
CA ARG A 3 12.61 -4.02 6.30
C ARG A 3 11.43 -4.62 5.57
N LEU A 4 11.34 -4.38 4.25
CA LEU A 4 10.32 -4.96 3.39
C LEU A 4 10.24 -6.49 3.48
N ASP A 5 11.37 -7.13 3.78
CA ASP A 5 11.45 -8.57 4.01
C ASP A 5 10.64 -9.03 5.23
N GLU A 6 10.56 -8.22 6.29
CA GLU A 6 9.76 -8.52 7.48
C GLU A 6 8.26 -8.38 7.20
N LEU A 7 7.87 -7.39 6.38
CA LEU A 7 6.49 -7.24 5.91
C LEU A 7 6.07 -8.41 5.03
N ARG A 8 6.93 -8.81 4.08
CA ARG A 8 6.68 -9.97 3.20
C ARG A 8 6.60 -11.28 3.96
N ALA A 9 7.40 -11.45 5.01
CA ALA A 9 7.35 -12.64 5.86
C ALA A 9 6.15 -12.66 6.80
N GLY A 10 5.70 -11.49 7.29
CA GLY A 10 4.65 -11.37 8.29
C GLY A 10 3.22 -11.29 7.75
N VAL A 11 3.04 -10.86 6.49
CA VAL A 11 1.73 -10.60 5.89
C VAL A 11 1.60 -11.29 4.53
N LYS A 12 0.51 -12.03 4.34
CA LYS A 12 0.17 -12.61 3.02
C LYS A 12 -0.44 -11.54 2.12
N GLY A 13 0.21 -11.28 0.99
CA GLY A 13 -0.25 -10.32 -0.01
C GLY A 13 0.73 -10.17 -1.16
N GLU A 14 0.38 -9.29 -2.10
CA GLU A 14 1.26 -8.89 -3.19
C GLU A 14 2.00 -7.59 -2.80
N PHE A 15 3.29 -7.54 -3.11
CA PHE A 15 4.16 -6.42 -2.74
C PHE A 15 4.97 -5.98 -3.96
N PHE A 16 4.76 -4.74 -4.39
CA PHE A 16 5.43 -4.14 -5.53
C PHE A 16 6.28 -2.97 -5.08
N LEU A 17 7.40 -2.74 -5.74
CA LEU A 17 8.42 -1.79 -5.31
C LEU A 17 8.70 -0.78 -6.41
N LYS A 18 8.61 0.52 -6.09
CA LYS A 18 8.86 1.61 -7.03
C LYS A 18 8.07 1.44 -8.34
N GLU A 19 6.77 1.15 -8.19
CA GLU A 19 5.85 0.95 -9.31
C GLU A 19 4.79 2.05 -9.34
N GLU A 20 4.20 2.26 -10.52
CA GLU A 20 3.15 3.23 -10.74
C GLU A 20 1.79 2.68 -10.35
N LEU A 21 0.97 3.50 -9.67
CA LEU A 21 -0.33 3.05 -9.18
C LEU A 21 -1.32 2.69 -10.29
N HIS A 22 -1.17 3.26 -11.50
CA HIS A 22 -2.05 2.95 -12.61
C HIS A 22 -1.95 1.48 -13.05
N ASP A 23 -0.76 0.86 -12.92
CA ASP A 23 -0.53 -0.55 -13.26
C ASP A 23 -1.25 -1.50 -12.29
N HIS A 24 -1.67 -0.97 -11.14
CA HIS A 24 -2.28 -1.72 -10.05
C HIS A 24 -3.80 -1.55 -9.95
N ASN A 25 -4.46 -1.24 -11.07
CA ASN A 25 -5.90 -1.00 -11.17
C ASN A 25 -6.40 0.24 -10.38
N VAL A 26 -5.51 1.15 -9.99
CA VAL A 26 -5.91 2.45 -9.40
C VAL A 26 -6.19 3.42 -10.54
N ARG A 27 -7.46 3.50 -10.94
CA ARG A 27 -7.85 4.30 -12.11
C ARG A 27 -7.61 5.78 -11.85
N LYS A 28 -6.93 6.45 -12.80
CA LYS A 28 -6.68 7.91 -12.83
C LYS A 28 -5.68 8.42 -11.79
N VAL A 29 -4.78 7.55 -11.32
CA VAL A 29 -3.70 7.94 -10.40
C VAL A 29 -2.36 7.65 -11.07
N ASP A 30 -1.80 8.67 -11.72
CA ASP A 30 -0.42 8.64 -12.22
C ASP A 30 0.50 9.10 -11.10
N ALA A 31 0.80 8.17 -10.19
CA ALA A 31 1.77 8.40 -9.14
C ALA A 31 2.63 7.17 -8.87
N LEU A 32 3.92 7.42 -8.66
CA LEU A 32 4.90 6.42 -8.27
C LEU A 32 4.81 6.15 -6.76
N ALA A 33 4.71 4.90 -6.35
CA ALA A 33 4.76 4.53 -4.94
C ALA A 33 6.07 3.79 -4.63
N ASP A 34 6.73 4.16 -3.52
CA ASP A 34 7.94 3.44 -3.10
C ASP A 34 7.61 1.97 -2.78
N VAL A 35 6.43 1.70 -2.18
CA VAL A 35 5.90 0.36 -1.96
C VAL A 35 4.39 0.34 -2.22
N ILE A 36 3.91 -0.64 -2.98
CA ILE A 36 2.49 -0.96 -3.13
C ILE A 36 2.22 -2.30 -2.46
N ILE A 37 1.18 -2.37 -1.64
CA ILE A 37 0.80 -3.58 -0.91
C ILE A 37 -0.66 -3.90 -1.17
N LYS A 38 -0.94 -5.10 -1.66
CA LYS A 38 -2.29 -5.64 -1.82
C LYS A 38 -2.48 -6.78 -0.82
N PRO A 39 -3.14 -6.54 0.32
CA PRO A 39 -3.35 -7.58 1.33
C PRO A 39 -4.32 -8.64 0.82
N ALA A 40 -4.05 -9.92 1.12
CA ALA A 40 -4.90 -11.04 0.65
C ALA A 40 -6.29 -11.08 1.31
N GLY A 41 -6.51 -10.34 2.40
CA GLY A 41 -7.80 -10.30 3.10
C GLY A 41 -7.81 -9.39 4.32
N LYS A 42 -8.98 -9.31 4.99
CA LYS A 42 -9.22 -8.38 6.11
C LYS A 42 -8.30 -8.61 7.32
N LYS A 43 -8.01 -9.88 7.65
CA LYS A 43 -7.07 -10.22 8.73
C LYS A 43 -5.66 -9.71 8.44
N GLU A 44 -5.21 -9.88 7.20
CA GLU A 44 -3.87 -9.47 6.75
C GLU A 44 -3.76 -7.95 6.66
N LEU A 45 -4.82 -7.27 6.22
CA LEU A 45 -4.91 -5.80 6.28
C LEU A 45 -4.75 -5.27 7.71
N GLY A 46 -5.46 -5.85 8.69
CA GLY A 46 -5.35 -5.43 10.09
C GLY A 46 -3.94 -5.62 10.66
N LYS A 47 -3.29 -6.77 10.38
CA LYS A 47 -1.90 -7.01 10.77
C LYS A 47 -0.95 -6.00 10.12
N LEU A 48 -1.13 -5.76 8.82
CA LEU A 48 -0.29 -4.84 8.03
C LEU A 48 -0.35 -3.42 8.61
N LEU A 49 -1.55 -2.92 8.88
CA LEU A 49 -1.75 -1.60 9.46
C LEU A 49 -1.08 -1.49 10.84
N ASN A 50 -1.25 -2.50 11.70
CA ASN A 50 -0.59 -2.53 13.01
C ASN A 50 0.93 -2.52 12.90
N LEU A 51 1.51 -3.30 11.98
CA LEU A 51 2.96 -3.35 11.76
C LEU A 51 3.50 -2.01 11.24
N LEU A 52 2.83 -1.42 10.26
CA LEU A 52 3.22 -0.12 9.70
C LEU A 52 3.11 1.00 10.72
N GLN A 53 2.03 1.00 11.52
CA GLN A 53 1.83 1.96 12.61
C GLN A 53 2.90 1.79 13.70
N ALA A 54 3.16 0.56 14.15
CA ALA A 54 4.16 0.29 15.18
C ALA A 54 5.57 0.71 14.75
N ALA A 55 5.88 0.63 13.46
CA ALA A 55 7.16 1.06 12.92
C ALA A 55 7.22 2.53 12.51
N GLY A 56 6.13 3.28 12.65
CA GLY A 56 6.04 4.68 12.22
C GLY A 56 6.25 4.86 10.72
N TYR A 57 5.93 3.84 9.92
CA TYR A 57 6.13 3.88 8.47
C TYR A 57 4.97 4.65 7.80
N PRO A 58 5.25 5.73 7.04
CA PRO A 58 4.20 6.47 6.33
C PRO A 58 3.42 5.54 5.40
N HIS A 59 2.10 5.50 5.57
CA HIS A 59 1.25 4.65 4.76
C HIS A 59 -0.12 5.29 4.51
N VAL A 60 -0.71 4.92 3.37
CA VAL A 60 -2.06 5.35 2.98
C VAL A 60 -2.83 4.15 2.47
N VAL A 61 -4.13 4.10 2.79
CA VAL A 61 -5.04 3.08 2.26
C VAL A 61 -5.88 3.73 1.18
N ILE A 62 -5.86 3.12 0.00
CA ILE A 62 -6.66 3.56 -1.16
C ILE A 62 -7.43 2.37 -1.72
N ASN A 63 -8.60 2.64 -2.27
CA ASN A 63 -9.38 1.67 -3.03
C ASN A 63 -9.11 1.83 -4.53
N SER A 64 -9.39 0.79 -5.32
CA SER A 64 -9.11 0.79 -6.76
C SER A 64 -9.94 1.83 -7.54
N LYS A 65 -11.10 2.19 -6.97
CA LYS A 65 -12.08 3.12 -7.54
C LYS A 65 -11.99 4.54 -6.97
N GLY A 66 -11.09 4.79 -6.01
CA GLY A 66 -10.96 6.06 -5.33
C GLY A 66 -10.44 7.15 -6.24
N ARG A 67 -10.81 8.40 -5.93
CA ARG A 67 -10.15 9.57 -6.51
C ARG A 67 -9.13 10.05 -5.49
N VAL A 68 -7.87 9.70 -5.70
CA VAL A 68 -6.75 10.15 -4.88
C VAL A 68 -5.80 10.92 -5.78
N GLN A 69 -5.30 12.05 -5.32
CA GLN A 69 -4.34 12.85 -6.06
C GLN A 69 -3.10 13.02 -5.20
N PHE A 70 -1.95 12.60 -5.75
CA PHE A 70 -0.65 12.88 -5.15
C PHE A 70 -0.09 14.13 -5.85
N PRO A 71 0.06 15.27 -5.14
CA PRO A 71 0.44 16.54 -5.77
C PRO A 71 1.79 16.46 -6.49
N ASP A 72 2.72 15.67 -5.95
CA ASP A 72 4.06 15.48 -6.51
C ASP A 72 4.17 14.24 -7.42
N GLN A 73 3.03 13.63 -7.81
CA GLN A 73 2.98 12.37 -8.59
C GLN A 73 3.81 11.24 -7.96
N ARG A 74 4.01 11.31 -6.65
CA ARG A 74 4.80 10.32 -5.90
C ARG A 74 4.30 10.21 -4.48
N PHE A 75 4.37 9.00 -3.93
CA PHE A 75 4.16 8.74 -2.53
C PHE A 75 5.40 8.07 -1.92
N HIS A 76 5.99 8.76 -0.95
CA HIS A 76 7.12 8.27 -0.16
C HIS A 76 6.60 7.47 1.04
N GLY A 77 6.37 6.18 0.83
CA GLY A 77 5.80 5.29 1.84
C GLY A 77 5.11 4.06 1.24
N ALA A 78 4.20 3.46 2.01
CA ALA A 78 3.43 2.28 1.60
C ALA A 78 2.03 2.69 1.16
N VAL A 79 1.69 2.38 -0.09
CA VAL A 79 0.33 2.49 -0.59
C VAL A 79 -0.35 1.15 -0.49
N ILE A 80 -1.37 1.05 0.34
CA ILE A 80 -2.16 -0.16 0.53
C ILE A 80 -3.38 -0.07 -0.38
N VAL A 81 -3.43 -0.92 -1.41
CA VAL A 81 -4.54 -0.95 -2.37
C VAL A 81 -5.50 -2.06 -1.96
N THR A 82 -6.72 -1.68 -1.54
CA THR A 82 -7.74 -2.65 -1.14
C THR A 82 -9.16 -2.13 -1.31
N ASP A 83 -10.05 -2.98 -1.80
CA ASP A 83 -11.50 -2.74 -1.83
C ASP A 83 -12.24 -3.41 -0.66
N LEU A 84 -11.50 -3.93 0.32
CA LEU A 84 -12.06 -4.55 1.50
C LEU A 84 -12.76 -3.48 2.36
N LYS A 85 -14.01 -3.75 2.76
CA LYS A 85 -14.71 -2.90 3.72
C LYS A 85 -14.08 -3.07 5.10
N LEU A 86 -13.44 -1.99 5.58
CA LEU A 86 -12.96 -1.86 6.96
C LEU A 86 -14.12 -2.08 7.95
#